data_AF-A0A9D7DWY0-F1
#
_entry.id   AF-A0A9D7DWY0-F1
#
_cell.length_a   1.000
_cell.length_b   1.000
_cell.length_c   1.000
_cell.angle_alpha   90.00
_cell.angle_beta   90.00
_cell.angle_gamma   90.00
#
_symmetry.space_group_name_H-M   'P 1'
#
loop_
_entity.id
_entity.type
_entity.pdbx_description
1 polymer ?
#
loop_
_entity_poly.entity_id
_entity_poly.type
_entity_poly.pdbx_seq_one_letter_code
_entity_poly.pdbx_strand_id
1 'polypeptide(L)'
;MTEPRAAGDRLRTFGAIALLFGLIFLFAGMMMEWIIMPLYTRHGAEVAVPSLIGLTVAEARTLAEHNEFRIVEEPAKLGGKMAAGTVLEQRPLPGAMAKPGRTIHLVPAREGSASGIPDLTGLDQRTAEIECRNMGLLVSSSDYGYDFSAIVPKGGIVKQRPEPGAPVVSGQPVQLTISLGPRPSSIIVPTLVDISLHEARQAILESGLKLGNISRHETNLYVAGTVIAQSLLSGTEVEQDTEVDLVVAVPQLSADSTAAETPPPSEAD
;
A
#
# COMPACT_ATOMS: atom_id res chain seq x y z
N MET A 1 -96.30 41.17 -52.11
CA MET A 1 -95.05 40.61 -52.63
C MET A 1 -93.92 41.08 -51.72
N THR A 2 -93.36 40.15 -50.95
CA THR A 2 -92.40 40.36 -49.86
C THR A 2 -90.96 40.40 -50.37
N GLU A 3 -90.21 41.47 -50.08
CA GLU A 3 -88.76 41.53 -50.29
C GLU A 3 -88.00 40.95 -49.07
N PRO A 4 -87.01 40.07 -49.25
CA PRO A 4 -86.09 39.67 -48.19
C PRO A 4 -84.74 40.40 -48.37
N ARG A 5 -84.43 41.40 -47.52
CA ARG A 5 -83.15 42.15 -47.59
C ARG A 5 -82.32 42.20 -46.29
N ALA A 6 -82.73 41.55 -45.20
CA ALA A 6 -82.09 41.71 -43.89
C ALA A 6 -81.03 40.66 -43.51
N ALA A 7 -80.73 39.67 -44.36
CA ALA A 7 -79.82 38.56 -44.01
C ALA A 7 -78.33 38.86 -44.27
N GLY A 8 -78.01 39.72 -45.25
CA GLY A 8 -76.62 39.99 -45.66
C GLY A 8 -75.79 40.82 -44.68
N ASP A 9 -76.41 41.77 -43.98
CA ASP A 9 -75.68 42.71 -43.11
C ASP A 9 -75.28 42.12 -41.75
N ARG A 10 -76.06 41.16 -41.24
CA ARG A 10 -75.73 40.40 -40.02
C ARG A 10 -74.51 39.50 -40.25
N LEU A 11 -74.43 38.83 -41.40
CA LEU A 11 -73.28 37.98 -41.73
C LEU A 11 -71.98 38.79 -41.89
N ARG A 12 -72.08 40.02 -42.42
CA ARG A 12 -70.94 40.96 -42.54
C ARG A 12 -70.47 41.50 -41.20
N THR A 13 -71.38 41.82 -40.28
CA THR A 13 -71.04 42.28 -38.93
C THR A 13 -70.47 41.16 -38.06
N PHE A 14 -71.02 39.94 -38.13
CA PHE A 14 -70.39 38.77 -37.49
C PHE A 14 -69.00 38.47 -38.06
N GLY A 15 -68.82 38.57 -39.38
CA GLY A 15 -67.51 38.46 -40.02
C GLY A 15 -66.51 39.53 -39.57
N ALA A 16 -66.95 40.79 -39.46
CA ALA A 16 -66.12 41.90 -38.98
C ALA A 16 -65.72 41.75 -37.50
N ILE A 17 -66.65 41.29 -36.65
CA ILE A 17 -66.38 41.01 -35.23
C ILE A 17 -65.39 39.85 -35.09
N ALA A 18 -65.56 38.76 -35.86
CA ALA A 18 -64.63 37.63 -35.88
C ALA A 18 -63.22 38.06 -36.34
N LEU A 19 -63.13 38.94 -37.35
CA LEU A 19 -61.86 39.48 -37.83
C LEU A 19 -61.19 40.38 -36.78
N LEU A 20 -61.97 41.22 -36.08
CA LEU A 20 -61.48 42.05 -34.98
C LEU A 20 -60.93 41.20 -33.82
N PHE A 21 -61.65 40.17 -33.40
CA PHE A 21 -61.16 39.25 -32.36
C PHE A 21 -59.92 38.48 -32.81
N GLY A 22 -59.86 38.07 -34.08
CA GLY A 22 -58.66 37.48 -34.67
C GLY A 22 -57.47 38.44 -34.65
N LEU A 23 -57.69 39.72 -34.96
CA LEU A 23 -56.65 40.75 -34.96
C LEU A 23 -56.16 41.07 -33.53
N ILE A 24 -57.08 41.10 -32.55
CA ILE A 24 -56.75 41.28 -31.13
C ILE A 24 -55.98 40.07 -30.61
N PHE A 25 -56.36 38.84 -30.98
CA PHE A 25 -55.63 37.64 -30.59
C PHE A 25 -54.22 37.61 -31.20
N LEU A 26 -54.08 38.02 -32.46
CA LEU A 26 -52.80 38.13 -33.13
C LEU A 26 -51.92 39.22 -32.51
N PHE A 27 -52.49 40.38 -32.18
CA PHE A 27 -51.81 41.45 -31.47
C PHE A 27 -51.42 41.04 -30.05
N ALA A 28 -52.29 40.33 -29.32
CA ALA A 28 -52.02 39.81 -27.99
C ALA A 28 -50.91 38.75 -28.02
N GLY A 29 -50.89 37.88 -29.03
CA GLY A 29 -49.78 36.95 -29.28
C GLY A 29 -48.47 37.68 -29.56
N MET A 30 -48.50 38.70 -30.43
CA MET A 30 -47.32 39.50 -30.74
C MET A 30 -46.81 40.30 -29.53
N MET A 31 -47.71 40.92 -28.75
CA MET A 31 -47.40 41.57 -27.47
C MET A 31 -46.83 40.58 -26.45
N MET A 32 -47.40 39.38 -26.38
CA MET A 32 -46.92 38.33 -25.50
C MET A 32 -45.49 37.95 -25.88
N GLU A 33 -45.20 37.78 -27.17
CA GLU A 33 -43.90 37.33 -27.66
C GLU A 33 -42.82 38.42 -27.68
N TRP A 34 -43.16 39.67 -28.02
CA TRP A 34 -42.21 40.78 -28.11
C TRP A 34 -42.01 41.60 -26.83
N ILE A 35 -42.99 41.60 -25.92
CA ILE A 35 -42.95 42.47 -24.74
C ILE A 35 -43.04 41.65 -23.46
N ILE A 36 -44.07 40.82 -23.30
CA ILE A 36 -44.35 40.15 -22.02
C ILE A 36 -43.32 39.03 -21.74
N MET A 37 -43.07 38.16 -22.71
CA MET A 37 -42.09 37.07 -22.60
C MET A 37 -40.65 37.56 -22.37
N PRO A 38 -40.12 38.57 -23.10
CA PRO A 38 -38.78 39.08 -22.84
C PRO A 38 -38.65 39.80 -21.49
N LEU A 39 -39.71 40.47 -21.01
CA LEU A 39 -39.74 41.03 -19.65
C LEU A 39 -39.77 39.95 -18.57
N TYR A 40 -40.47 38.84 -18.80
CA TYR A 40 -40.61 37.76 -17.83
C TYR A 40 -39.36 36.88 -17.76
N THR A 41 -38.69 36.64 -18.90
CA THR A 41 -37.54 35.73 -18.98
C THR A 41 -36.18 36.43 -18.92
N ARG A 42 -36.12 37.77 -18.81
CA ARG A 42 -34.89 38.59 -18.76
C ARG A 42 -33.77 38.01 -19.65
N HIS A 43 -34.06 37.81 -20.93
CA HIS A 43 -33.05 37.34 -21.88
C HIS A 43 -31.89 38.35 -21.93
N GLY A 44 -30.68 37.91 -21.62
CA GLY A 44 -29.45 38.66 -21.92
C GLY A 44 -28.74 39.36 -20.76
N ALA A 45 -29.27 39.35 -19.54
CA ALA A 45 -28.45 39.71 -18.38
C ALA A 45 -27.58 38.50 -18.01
N GLU A 46 -26.45 38.33 -18.68
CA GLU A 46 -25.43 37.36 -18.29
C GLU A 46 -24.32 38.12 -17.56
N VAL A 47 -24.04 37.69 -16.33
CA VAL A 47 -23.00 38.25 -15.48
C VAL A 47 -21.84 37.27 -15.47
N ALA A 48 -20.62 37.79 -15.55
CA ALA A 48 -19.42 36.97 -15.47
C ALA A 48 -19.31 36.38 -14.05
N VAL A 49 -19.10 35.07 -13.96
CA VAL A 49 -18.91 34.38 -12.68
C VAL A 49 -17.60 34.87 -12.04
N PRO A 50 -17.63 35.42 -10.81
CA PRO A 50 -16.42 35.89 -10.15
C PRO A 50 -15.48 34.72 -9.81
N SER A 51 -14.19 35.03 -9.65
CA SER A 51 -13.23 34.07 -9.12
C SER A 51 -13.37 34.01 -7.60
N LEU A 52 -13.82 32.86 -7.11
CA LEU A 52 -13.96 32.54 -5.69
C LEU A 52 -12.83 31.64 -5.19
N ILE A 53 -12.03 31.06 -6.10
CA ILE A 53 -10.89 30.21 -5.79
C ILE A 53 -9.87 30.99 -4.96
N GLY A 54 -9.41 30.41 -3.84
CA GLY A 54 -8.44 31.06 -2.96
C GLY A 54 -9.03 32.02 -1.93
N LEU A 55 -10.32 32.36 -2.02
CA LEU A 55 -11.03 33.11 -0.98
C LEU A 55 -11.52 32.17 0.12
N THR A 56 -11.73 32.71 1.32
CA THR A 56 -12.47 31.98 2.36
C THR A 56 -13.91 31.76 1.94
N VAL A 57 -14.56 30.70 2.42
CA VAL A 57 -15.99 30.45 2.10
C VAL A 57 -16.88 31.65 2.49
N ALA A 58 -16.54 32.37 3.56
CA ALA A 58 -17.25 33.57 3.98
C ALA A 58 -17.09 34.73 2.98
N GLU A 59 -15.85 35.04 2.56
CA GLU A 59 -15.59 36.07 1.55
C GLU A 59 -16.21 35.70 0.20
N ALA A 60 -16.07 34.43 -0.21
CA ALA A 60 -16.65 33.93 -1.45
C ALA A 60 -18.18 34.13 -1.48
N ARG A 61 -18.86 33.87 -0.35
CA ARG A 61 -20.30 34.11 -0.18
C ARG A 61 -20.67 35.57 -0.37
N THR A 62 -19.95 36.48 0.29
CA THR A 62 -20.23 37.92 0.14
C THR A 62 -20.02 38.40 -1.29
N LEU A 63 -18.97 37.92 -1.97
CA LEU A 63 -18.67 38.29 -3.35
C LEU A 63 -19.69 37.72 -4.33
N ALA A 64 -20.16 36.49 -4.11
CA ALA A 64 -21.20 35.88 -4.93
C ALA A 64 -22.54 36.59 -4.76
N GLU A 65 -22.95 36.88 -3.52
CA GLU A 65 -24.21 37.59 -3.23
C GLU A 65 -24.23 39.00 -3.83
N HIS A 66 -23.09 39.71 -3.79
CA HIS A 66 -22.94 41.01 -4.44
C HIS A 66 -23.13 40.95 -5.97
N ASN A 67 -22.78 39.83 -6.59
CA ASN A 67 -22.95 39.58 -8.03
C ASN A 67 -24.24 38.80 -8.35
N GLU A 68 -25.21 38.78 -7.43
CA GLU A 68 -26.50 38.09 -7.55
C GLU A 68 -26.39 36.56 -7.73
N PHE A 69 -25.28 35.93 -7.33
CA PHE A 69 -25.11 34.47 -7.37
C PHE A 69 -25.45 33.82 -6.03
N ARG A 70 -25.95 32.58 -6.07
CA ARG A 70 -26.19 31.75 -4.88
C ARG A 70 -25.04 30.77 -4.70
N ILE A 71 -24.67 30.45 -3.46
CA ILE A 71 -23.64 29.45 -3.18
C ILE A 71 -24.26 28.19 -2.60
N VAL A 72 -23.81 27.04 -3.09
CA VAL A 72 -23.97 25.74 -2.45
C VAL A 72 -22.59 25.15 -2.18
N GLU A 73 -22.36 24.77 -0.93
CA GLU A 73 -21.13 24.12 -0.50
C GLU A 73 -21.26 22.61 -0.73
N GLU A 74 -20.32 22.05 -1.47
CA GLU A 74 -20.14 20.61 -1.64
C GLU A 74 -19.24 20.04 -0.54
N PRO A 75 -19.18 18.70 -0.38
CA PRO A 75 -18.31 18.08 0.61
C PRO A 75 -16.85 18.52 0.44
N ALA A 76 -16.23 18.95 1.54
CA ALA A 76 -14.88 19.47 1.53
C ALA A 76 -13.85 18.43 1.05
N LYS A 77 -12.93 18.85 0.18
CA LYS A 77 -11.81 18.01 -0.31
C LYS A 77 -10.50 18.44 0.35
N LEU A 78 -9.50 17.54 0.33
CA LEU A 78 -8.19 17.79 0.92
C LEU A 78 -7.51 19.00 0.23
N GLY A 79 -7.18 20.04 0.99
CA GLY A 79 -6.69 21.32 0.46
C GLY A 79 -5.25 21.33 -0.06
N GLY A 80 -4.45 20.28 0.21
CA GLY A 80 -3.05 20.22 -0.17
C GLY A 80 -2.24 21.40 0.41
N LYS A 81 -1.95 22.40 -0.43
CA LYS A 81 -1.25 23.65 -0.04
C LYS A 81 -2.19 24.81 0.37
N MET A 82 -3.49 24.68 0.14
CA MET A 82 -4.47 25.72 0.45
C MET A 82 -4.90 25.62 1.92
N ALA A 83 -5.10 26.76 2.57
CA ALA A 83 -5.57 26.82 3.94
C ALA A 83 -6.98 26.18 4.06
N ALA A 84 -7.28 25.64 5.25
CA ALA A 84 -8.61 25.12 5.51
C ALA A 84 -9.67 26.23 5.43
N GLY A 85 -10.83 25.89 4.91
CA GLY A 85 -11.93 26.84 4.71
C GLY A 85 -11.75 27.77 3.51
N THR A 86 -10.71 27.57 2.69
CA THR A 86 -10.53 28.25 1.41
C THR A 86 -11.22 27.48 0.28
N VAL A 87 -11.75 28.16 -0.74
CA VAL A 87 -12.35 27.51 -1.91
C VAL A 87 -11.28 26.85 -2.78
N LEU A 88 -11.36 25.53 -2.92
CA LEU A 88 -10.46 24.72 -3.75
C LEU A 88 -10.93 24.66 -5.21
N GLU A 89 -12.21 24.37 -5.41
CA GLU A 89 -12.83 24.27 -6.74
C GLU A 89 -14.14 25.06 -6.75
N GLN A 90 -14.45 25.65 -7.89
CA GLN A 90 -15.76 26.27 -8.14
C GLN A 90 -16.36 25.77 -9.46
N ARG A 91 -17.69 25.65 -9.50
CA ARG A 91 -18.44 25.45 -10.74
C ARG A 91 -19.69 26.33 -10.75
N PRO A 92 -19.94 27.13 -11.81
CA PRO A 92 -19.17 27.29 -13.04
C PRO A 92 -17.77 27.91 -12.84
N LEU A 93 -16.89 27.75 -13.84
CA LEU A 93 -15.53 28.27 -13.80
C LEU A 93 -15.52 29.82 -13.76
N PRO A 94 -14.47 30.44 -13.18
CA PRO A 94 -14.32 31.90 -13.20
C PRO A 94 -14.39 32.46 -14.63
N GLY A 95 -15.09 33.58 -14.81
CA GLY A 95 -15.26 34.23 -16.11
C GLY A 95 -16.31 33.57 -17.02
N ALA A 96 -16.92 32.46 -16.62
CA ALA A 96 -18.06 31.90 -17.35
C ALA A 96 -19.25 32.87 -17.29
N MET A 97 -19.99 33.00 -18.39
CA MET A 97 -21.20 33.82 -18.42
C MET A 97 -22.37 33.03 -17.84
N ALA A 98 -23.02 33.56 -16.81
CA ALA A 98 -24.14 32.91 -16.15
C ALA A 98 -25.25 33.92 -15.84
N LYS A 99 -26.49 33.44 -15.82
CA LYS A 99 -27.64 34.27 -15.45
C LYS A 99 -27.57 34.63 -13.95
N PRO A 100 -27.97 35.85 -13.56
CA PRO A 100 -28.21 36.21 -12.17
C PRO A 100 -29.12 35.18 -11.47
N GLY A 101 -28.81 34.89 -10.22
CA GLY A 101 -29.49 33.88 -9.40
C GLY A 101 -29.00 32.44 -9.62
N ARG A 102 -28.04 32.21 -10.52
CA ARG A 102 -27.46 30.87 -10.72
C ARG A 102 -26.69 30.42 -9.47
N THR A 103 -26.83 29.14 -9.13
CA THR A 103 -26.05 28.51 -8.07
C THR A 103 -24.63 28.21 -8.53
N ILE A 104 -23.64 28.69 -7.76
CA ILE A 104 -22.24 28.31 -7.82
C ILE A 104 -21.99 27.24 -6.76
N HIS A 105 -21.47 26.11 -7.21
CA HIS A 105 -21.04 25.01 -6.37
C HIS A 105 -19.59 25.23 -5.96
N LEU A 106 -19.32 25.25 -4.67
CA LEU A 106 -17.98 25.42 -4.11
C LEU A 106 -17.55 24.16 -3.39
N VAL A 107 -16.32 23.72 -3.66
CA VAL A 107 -15.66 22.66 -2.90
C VAL A 107 -14.66 23.34 -1.96
N PRO A 108 -14.95 23.42 -0.65
CA PRO A 108 -14.00 23.96 0.31
C PRO A 108 -12.82 23.00 0.52
N ALA A 109 -11.64 23.58 0.74
CA ALA A 109 -10.47 22.89 1.23
C ALA A 109 -10.70 22.55 2.71
N ARG A 110 -10.61 21.27 3.06
CA ARG A 110 -10.49 20.86 4.45
C ARG A 110 -9.03 20.84 4.86
N GLU A 111 -8.82 21.16 6.14
CA GLU A 111 -7.62 20.78 6.84
C GLU A 111 -7.54 19.26 6.80
N GLY A 112 -6.49 18.76 6.20
CA GLY A 112 -6.12 17.39 6.42
C GLY A 112 -4.62 17.35 6.36
N SER A 113 -4.04 16.76 7.40
CA SER A 113 -2.83 15.98 7.24
C SER A 113 -2.99 15.23 5.92
N ALA A 114 -2.13 15.52 4.93
CA ALA A 114 -1.95 14.58 3.84
C ALA A 114 -1.90 13.21 4.50
N SER A 115 -2.88 12.34 4.22
CA SER A 115 -2.91 11.02 4.84
C SER A 115 -1.55 10.43 4.57
N GLY A 116 -0.70 10.38 5.59
CA GLY A 116 0.70 10.07 5.40
C GLY A 116 0.82 8.64 4.91
N ILE A 117 2.00 8.29 4.44
CA ILE A 117 2.31 6.90 4.10
C ILE A 117 1.97 6.04 5.32
N PRO A 118 1.19 4.95 5.16
CA PRO A 118 0.75 4.12 6.26
C PRO A 118 1.94 3.38 6.85
N ASP A 119 1.76 2.81 8.03
CA ASP A 119 2.75 1.91 8.60
C ASP A 119 2.57 0.51 8.00
N LEU A 120 3.51 0.14 7.13
CA LEU A 120 3.57 -1.17 6.47
C LEU A 120 4.43 -2.17 7.26
N THR A 121 5.01 -1.77 8.39
CA THR A 121 5.83 -2.68 9.20
C THR A 121 4.98 -3.80 9.80
N GLY A 122 5.52 -5.02 9.80
CA GLY A 122 4.81 -6.22 10.24
C GLY A 122 3.82 -6.81 9.23
N LEU A 123 3.45 -6.09 8.17
CA LEU A 123 2.64 -6.64 7.08
C LEU A 123 3.46 -7.61 6.22
N ASP A 124 2.76 -8.52 5.55
CA ASP A 124 3.36 -9.32 4.49
C ASP A 124 3.62 -8.47 3.25
N GLN A 125 4.62 -8.87 2.46
CA GLN A 125 5.02 -8.18 1.23
C GLN A 125 3.83 -7.89 0.31
N ARG A 126 2.93 -8.86 0.10
CA ARG A 126 1.82 -8.71 -0.86
C ARG A 126 0.78 -7.72 -0.36
N THR A 127 0.43 -7.74 0.92
CA THR A 127 -0.52 -6.78 1.51
C THR A 127 0.05 -5.37 1.46
N ALA A 128 1.34 -5.20 1.75
CA ALA A 128 1.99 -3.89 1.67
C ALA A 128 2.04 -3.34 0.24
N GLU A 129 2.30 -4.19 -0.77
CA GLU A 129 2.22 -3.79 -2.18
C GLU A 129 0.81 -3.29 -2.57
N ILE A 130 -0.24 -3.91 -2.04
CA ILE A 130 -1.63 -3.50 -2.27
C ILE A 130 -1.91 -2.15 -1.61
N GLU A 131 -1.48 -1.94 -0.37
CA GLU A 131 -1.65 -0.65 0.32
C GLU A 131 -0.90 0.48 -0.40
N CYS A 132 0.35 0.26 -0.80
CA CYS A 132 1.12 1.23 -1.58
C CYS A 132 0.39 1.61 -2.87
N ARG A 133 -0.11 0.62 -3.61
CA ARG A 133 -0.83 0.84 -4.87
C ARG A 133 -2.11 1.64 -4.67
N ASN A 134 -2.86 1.37 -3.60
CA ASN A 134 -4.08 2.10 -3.26
C ASN A 134 -3.81 3.60 -2.98
N MET A 135 -2.59 3.94 -2.53
CA MET A 135 -2.17 5.32 -2.32
C MET A 135 -1.43 5.94 -3.51
N GLY A 136 -1.34 5.23 -4.65
CA GLY A 136 -0.61 5.70 -5.82
C GLY A 136 0.92 5.74 -5.63
N LEU A 137 1.44 4.99 -4.66
CA LEU A 137 2.88 4.80 -4.44
C LEU A 137 3.39 3.68 -5.35
N LEU A 138 4.66 3.76 -5.74
CA LEU A 138 5.32 2.75 -6.56
C LEU A 138 6.22 1.87 -5.69
N VAL A 139 6.13 0.56 -5.90
CA VAL A 139 7.06 -0.42 -5.31
C VAL A 139 7.54 -1.29 -6.46
N SER A 140 8.85 -1.26 -6.72
CA SER A 140 9.50 -2.08 -7.75
C SER A 140 10.34 -3.17 -7.09
N SER A 141 10.68 -4.23 -7.83
CA SER A 141 11.51 -5.32 -7.28
C SER A 141 12.89 -4.87 -6.79
N SER A 142 13.42 -3.75 -7.33
CA SER A 142 14.68 -3.13 -6.90
C SER A 142 14.59 -2.38 -5.58
N ASP A 143 13.37 -2.09 -5.10
CA ASP A 143 13.13 -1.33 -3.88
C ASP A 143 13.07 -2.24 -2.64
N TYR A 144 13.21 -3.56 -2.82
CA TYR A 144 13.28 -4.54 -1.75
C TYR A 144 14.70 -4.68 -1.19
N GLY A 145 14.84 -4.42 0.11
CA GLY A 145 15.97 -4.83 0.93
C GLY A 145 15.65 -6.08 1.74
N TYR A 146 16.68 -6.73 2.29
CA TYR A 146 16.53 -7.90 3.15
C TYR A 146 17.36 -7.72 4.42
N ASP A 147 16.76 -7.99 5.58
CA ASP A 147 17.46 -7.94 6.87
C ASP A 147 16.92 -9.02 7.82
N PHE A 148 17.72 -9.38 8.83
CA PHE A 148 17.31 -10.32 9.86
C PHE A 148 16.52 -9.60 10.95
N SER A 149 15.44 -10.22 11.43
CA SER A 149 14.64 -9.72 12.55
C SER A 149 14.20 -10.88 13.44
N ALA A 150 14.46 -10.74 14.74
CA ALA A 150 13.96 -11.69 15.75
C ALA A 150 12.48 -11.48 16.08
N ILE A 151 11.91 -10.32 15.72
CA ILE A 151 10.55 -9.92 16.05
C ILE A 151 9.60 -10.16 14.87
N VAL A 152 10.05 -9.81 13.66
CA VAL A 152 9.23 -9.91 12.44
C VAL A 152 9.47 -11.26 11.78
N PRO A 153 8.42 -12.07 11.53
CA PRO A 153 8.57 -13.36 10.89
C PRO A 153 9.10 -13.22 9.46
N LYS A 154 9.71 -14.30 8.95
CA LYS A 154 10.24 -14.35 7.58
C LYS A 154 9.16 -13.95 6.56
N GLY A 155 9.49 -13.01 5.67
CA GLY A 155 8.57 -12.49 4.65
C GLY A 155 7.73 -11.28 5.08
N GLY A 156 7.77 -10.90 6.36
CA GLY A 156 7.17 -9.65 6.84
C GLY A 156 8.09 -8.44 6.64
N ILE A 157 7.53 -7.24 6.64
CA ILE A 157 8.30 -6.00 6.48
C ILE A 157 8.89 -5.56 7.83
N VAL A 158 10.21 -5.40 7.87
CA VAL A 158 10.97 -4.92 9.03
C VAL A 158 11.05 -3.40 9.05
N LYS A 159 11.21 -2.80 7.86
CA LYS A 159 11.44 -1.37 7.72
C LYS A 159 10.87 -0.86 6.41
N GLN A 160 10.40 0.37 6.43
CA GLN A 160 9.98 1.08 5.23
C GLN A 160 10.70 2.42 5.11
N ARG A 161 10.85 2.90 3.88
CA ARG A 161 11.20 4.29 3.57
C ARG A 161 10.35 4.76 2.39
N PRO A 162 9.68 5.92 2.46
CA PRO A 162 9.66 6.88 3.58
C PRO A 162 9.01 6.36 4.88
N GLU A 163 9.29 7.04 5.99
CA GLU A 163 8.74 6.66 7.30
C GLU A 163 7.20 6.85 7.36
N PRO A 164 6.51 6.08 8.22
CA PRO A 164 5.07 6.25 8.41
C PRO A 164 4.71 7.70 8.75
N GLY A 165 3.61 8.20 8.19
CA GLY A 165 3.16 9.58 8.37
C GLY A 165 3.84 10.60 7.44
N ALA A 166 4.86 10.21 6.68
CA ALA A 166 5.45 11.10 5.67
C ALA A 166 4.42 11.49 4.59
N PRO A 167 4.51 12.70 4.01
CA PRO A 167 3.56 13.16 2.99
C PRO A 167 3.60 12.25 1.76
N VAL A 168 2.43 11.78 1.33
CA VAL A 168 2.29 10.95 0.11
C VAL A 168 2.47 11.82 -1.12
N VAL A 169 3.47 11.50 -1.94
CA VAL A 169 3.62 12.05 -3.30
C VAL A 169 3.26 10.96 -4.30
N SER A 170 2.27 11.21 -5.15
CA SER A 170 1.85 10.24 -6.18
C SER A 170 3.04 9.88 -7.08
N GLY A 171 3.26 8.58 -7.31
CA GLY A 171 4.37 8.07 -8.10
C GLY A 171 5.71 8.01 -7.37
N GLN A 172 5.76 8.29 -6.07
CA GLN A 172 6.98 8.17 -5.28
C GLN A 172 7.32 6.70 -5.02
N PRO A 173 8.60 6.29 -5.18
CA PRO A 173 9.04 4.94 -4.83
C PRO A 173 9.10 4.75 -3.30
N VAL A 174 8.71 3.56 -2.85
CA VAL A 174 8.80 3.14 -1.44
C VAL A 174 9.74 1.95 -1.35
N GLN A 175 10.79 2.09 -0.55
CA GLN A 175 11.72 1.01 -0.22
C GLN A 175 11.20 0.22 0.97
N LEU A 176 11.16 -1.10 0.82
CA LEU A 176 10.68 -2.03 1.84
C LEU A 176 11.78 -3.02 2.17
N THR A 177 12.08 -3.19 3.46
CA THR A 177 13.04 -4.18 3.94
C THR A 177 12.28 -5.38 4.46
N ILE A 178 12.49 -6.54 3.85
CA ILE A 178 11.81 -7.80 4.17
C ILE A 178 12.65 -8.59 5.19
N SER A 179 11.97 -9.20 6.15
CA SER A 179 12.58 -10.05 7.16
C SER A 179 13.02 -11.38 6.55
N LEU A 180 14.29 -11.73 6.78
CA LEU A 180 14.83 -13.07 6.54
C LEU A 180 14.52 -14.04 7.70
N GLY A 181 13.89 -13.54 8.78
CA GLY A 181 13.72 -14.25 10.04
C GLY A 181 14.83 -13.93 11.04
N PRO A 182 14.89 -14.67 12.17
CA PRO A 182 15.93 -14.46 13.16
C PRO A 182 17.31 -14.74 12.56
N ARG A 183 18.32 -13.99 13.01
CA ARG A 183 19.71 -14.24 12.60
C ARG A 183 20.13 -15.63 13.09
N PRO A 184 20.67 -16.51 12.24
CA PRO A 184 21.22 -17.78 12.70
C PRO A 184 22.34 -17.50 13.70
N SER A 185 22.31 -18.19 14.84
CA SER A 185 23.39 -18.18 15.82
C SER A 185 24.59 -18.93 15.23
N SER A 186 25.72 -18.24 15.14
CA SER A 186 26.96 -18.84 14.70
C SER A 186 27.82 -19.27 15.88
N ILE A 187 28.50 -20.39 15.72
CA ILE A 187 29.29 -21.07 16.74
C ILE A 187 30.65 -21.42 16.13
N ILE A 188 31.71 -21.21 16.91
CA ILE A 188 33.06 -21.60 16.51
C ILE A 188 33.27 -23.07 16.84
N VAL A 189 33.69 -23.85 15.84
CA VAL A 189 33.96 -25.28 16.01
C VAL A 189 35.15 -25.48 16.96
N PRO A 190 34.97 -26.17 18.11
CA PRO A 190 36.06 -26.45 19.04
C PRO A 190 37.09 -27.40 18.42
N THR A 191 38.29 -27.43 19.01
CA THR A 191 39.30 -28.45 18.68
C THR A 191 39.00 -29.70 19.49
N LEU A 192 38.73 -30.81 18.79
CA LEU A 192 38.31 -32.08 19.37
C LEU A 192 39.29 -33.23 19.06
N VAL A 193 40.34 -32.97 18.28
CA VAL A 193 41.42 -33.92 18.00
C VAL A 193 42.35 -34.02 19.21
N ASP A 194 42.92 -35.21 19.44
CA ASP A 194 43.88 -35.52 20.52
C ASP A 194 43.31 -35.48 21.95
N ILE A 195 41.99 -35.34 22.10
CA ILE A 195 41.30 -35.44 23.41
C ILE A 195 40.47 -36.73 23.52
N SER A 196 40.05 -37.07 24.74
CA SER A 196 39.22 -38.25 24.96
C SER A 196 37.82 -38.08 24.39
N LEU A 197 37.17 -39.18 23.99
CA LEU A 197 35.77 -39.14 23.53
C LEU A 197 34.82 -38.49 24.54
N HIS A 198 35.10 -38.62 25.84
CA HIS A 198 34.30 -38.01 26.90
C HIS A 198 34.42 -36.48 26.90
N GLU A 199 35.65 -35.97 26.85
CA GLU A 199 35.94 -34.53 26.78
C GLU A 199 35.43 -33.94 25.47
N ALA A 200 35.62 -34.63 24.34
CA ALA A 200 35.12 -34.19 23.05
C ALA A 200 33.58 -34.03 23.06
N ARG A 201 32.87 -34.97 23.69
CA ARG A 201 31.42 -34.88 23.85
C ARG A 201 31.00 -33.67 24.70
N GLN A 202 31.73 -33.38 25.78
CA GLN A 202 31.44 -32.21 26.61
C GLN A 202 31.70 -30.91 25.86
N ALA A 203 32.84 -30.79 25.16
CA ALA A 203 33.18 -29.62 24.36
C ALA A 203 32.15 -29.36 23.24
N ILE A 204 31.66 -30.40 22.57
CA ILE A 204 30.58 -30.29 21.57
C ILE A 204 29.31 -29.73 22.21
N LEU A 205 28.87 -30.28 23.35
CA LEU A 205 27.65 -29.86 24.03
C LEU A 205 27.74 -28.42 24.59
N GLU A 206 28.87 -28.07 25.20
CA GLU A 206 29.12 -26.73 25.74
C GLU A 206 29.20 -25.66 24.66
N SER A 207 29.75 -26.03 23.49
CA SER A 207 29.79 -25.13 22.34
C SER A 207 28.44 -24.92 21.68
N GLY A 208 27.41 -25.75 21.96
CA GLY A 208 26.09 -25.66 21.33
C GLY A 208 25.97 -26.40 19.99
N LEU A 209 26.92 -27.29 19.70
CA LEU A 209 26.91 -28.19 18.55
C LEU A 209 26.27 -29.54 18.92
N LYS A 210 25.94 -30.34 17.89
CA LYS A 210 25.41 -31.70 18.08
C LYS A 210 26.47 -32.75 17.80
N LEU A 211 26.45 -33.81 18.60
CA LEU A 211 27.29 -34.97 18.35
C LEU A 211 26.68 -35.77 17.20
N GLY A 212 27.43 -35.90 16.11
CA GLY A 212 27.07 -36.71 14.96
C GLY A 212 27.46 -38.18 15.12
N ASN A 213 27.84 -38.81 14.01
CA ASN A 213 28.26 -40.20 13.97
C ASN A 213 29.65 -40.39 14.58
N ILE A 214 29.82 -41.48 15.33
CA ILE A 214 31.10 -41.88 15.90
C ILE A 214 31.61 -43.10 15.12
N SER A 215 32.63 -42.88 14.30
CA SER A 215 33.32 -43.94 13.56
C SER A 215 34.53 -44.44 14.35
N ARG A 216 34.86 -45.72 14.21
CA ARG A 216 36.01 -46.33 14.89
C ARG A 216 37.10 -46.60 13.86
N HIS A 217 38.33 -46.26 14.23
CA HIS A 217 39.50 -46.55 13.42
C HIS A 217 40.48 -47.39 14.23
N GLU A 218 40.80 -48.58 13.74
CA GLU A 218 41.70 -49.48 14.44
C GLU A 218 43.14 -48.99 14.31
N THR A 219 43.79 -48.73 15.44
CA THR A 219 45.19 -48.29 15.48
C THR A 219 45.79 -48.52 16.86
N ASN A 220 47.09 -48.83 16.89
CA ASN A 220 47.88 -48.91 18.12
C ASN A 220 48.74 -47.63 18.33
N LEU A 221 48.58 -46.61 17.48
CA LEU A 221 49.32 -45.35 17.58
C LEU A 221 48.76 -44.39 18.63
N TYR A 222 47.47 -44.52 18.95
CA TYR A 222 46.76 -43.66 19.88
C TYR A 222 46.16 -44.49 21.02
N VAL A 223 45.96 -43.88 22.18
CA VAL A 223 45.26 -44.53 23.30
C VAL A 223 43.81 -44.82 22.87
N ALA A 224 43.33 -46.02 23.20
CA ALA A 224 41.95 -46.40 22.91
C ALA A 224 40.96 -45.38 23.48
N GLY A 225 40.03 -44.90 22.64
CA GLY A 225 39.06 -43.87 23.02
C GLY A 225 39.49 -42.43 22.74
N THR A 226 40.67 -42.21 22.15
CA THR A 226 41.13 -40.88 21.69
C THR A 226 40.52 -40.52 20.35
N VAL A 227 40.10 -39.26 20.17
CA VAL A 227 39.59 -38.76 18.88
C VAL A 227 40.77 -38.47 17.93
N ILE A 228 40.74 -39.12 16.76
CA ILE A 228 41.77 -39.01 15.72
C ILE A 228 41.38 -37.94 14.69
N ALA A 229 40.08 -37.81 14.40
CA ALA A 229 39.58 -36.86 13.41
C ALA A 229 38.19 -36.35 13.77
N GLN A 230 37.90 -35.15 13.30
CA GLN A 230 36.58 -34.51 13.36
C GLN A 230 36.16 -34.12 11.93
N SER A 231 34.85 -34.13 11.64
CA SER A 231 34.34 -33.78 10.30
C SER A 231 34.47 -32.29 9.96
N LEU A 232 34.22 -31.41 10.94
CA LEU A 232 34.33 -29.96 10.78
C LEU A 232 35.72 -29.48 11.17
N LEU A 233 36.32 -28.57 10.40
CA LEU A 233 37.61 -27.98 10.80
C LEU A 233 37.47 -27.15 12.08
N SER A 234 38.41 -27.29 13.01
CA SER A 234 38.46 -26.44 14.19
C SER A 234 38.66 -24.97 13.82
N GLY A 235 38.04 -24.07 14.59
CA GLY A 235 38.09 -22.63 14.35
C GLY A 235 37.21 -22.12 13.21
N THR A 236 36.47 -23.00 12.53
CA THR A 236 35.47 -22.57 11.53
C THR A 236 34.19 -22.10 12.21
N GLU A 237 33.47 -21.17 11.58
CA GLU A 237 32.19 -20.66 12.05
C GLU A 237 31.06 -21.45 11.37
N VAL A 238 30.19 -22.06 12.17
CA VAL A 238 29.07 -22.89 11.71
C VAL A 238 27.78 -22.50 12.43
N GLU A 239 26.64 -22.91 11.90
CA GLU A 239 25.35 -22.67 12.56
C GLU A 239 25.23 -23.50 13.84
N GLN A 240 24.48 -22.99 14.81
CA GLN A 240 24.08 -23.75 15.98
C GLN A 240 23.42 -25.08 15.59
N ASP A 241 23.56 -26.09 16.44
CA ASP A 241 23.02 -27.43 16.21
C ASP A 241 23.64 -28.20 15.02
N THR A 242 24.72 -27.70 14.39
CA THR A 242 25.46 -28.46 13.38
C THR A 242 26.05 -29.73 13.99
N GLU A 243 25.95 -30.85 13.26
CA GLU A 243 26.48 -32.14 13.68
C GLU A 243 27.98 -32.26 13.42
N VAL A 244 28.72 -32.73 14.42
CA VAL A 244 30.15 -33.03 14.33
C VAL A 244 30.37 -34.54 14.44
N ASP A 245 30.85 -35.14 13.37
CA ASP A 245 31.23 -36.56 13.36
C ASP A 245 32.64 -36.71 13.90
N LEU A 246 32.87 -37.77 14.66
CA LEU A 246 34.15 -38.08 15.28
C LEU A 246 34.67 -39.43 14.82
N VAL A 247 35.97 -39.53 14.62
CA VAL A 247 36.68 -40.80 14.41
C VAL A 247 37.52 -41.09 15.64
N VAL A 248 37.34 -42.26 16.25
CA VAL A 248 37.95 -42.62 17.53
C VAL A 248 38.86 -43.83 17.37
N ALA A 249 40.01 -43.79 18.04
CA ALA A 249 40.97 -44.89 18.08
C ALA A 249 40.40 -46.09 18.84
N VAL A 250 40.47 -47.27 18.23
CA VAL A 250 40.24 -48.55 18.89
C VAL A 250 41.47 -49.45 18.71
N PRO A 251 41.80 -50.32 19.68
CA PRO A 251 42.97 -51.18 19.57
C PRO A 251 42.81 -52.16 18.41
N GLN A 252 43.89 -52.39 17.66
CA GLN A 252 43.91 -53.45 16.64
C GLN A 252 43.99 -54.81 17.35
N LEU A 253 42.98 -55.68 17.11
CA LEU A 253 43.09 -57.08 17.52
C LEU A 253 44.16 -57.75 16.65
N SER A 254 45.35 -57.95 17.23
CA SER A 254 46.36 -58.84 16.64
C SER A 254 45.85 -60.28 16.68
N ALA A 255 45.54 -60.85 15.51
CA ALA A 255 45.03 -62.20 15.32
C ALA A 255 46.08 -63.32 15.58
N ASP A 256 47.07 -63.11 16.45
CA ASP A 256 48.24 -63.99 16.58
C ASP A 256 48.34 -64.70 17.95
N SER A 257 47.24 -64.82 18.69
CA SER A 257 47.18 -65.57 19.96
C SER A 257 46.39 -66.88 19.81
N THR A 258 46.72 -67.70 18.82
CA THR A 258 46.24 -69.09 18.70
C THR A 258 47.38 -70.05 18.30
N ALA A 259 48.56 -69.90 18.89
CA ALA A 259 49.69 -70.79 18.64
C ALA A 259 50.56 -70.99 19.89
N ALA A 260 50.01 -71.55 20.96
CA ALA A 260 50.82 -72.04 22.09
C ALA A 260 50.04 -73.02 22.99
N GLU A 261 49.66 -74.18 22.46
CA GLU A 261 49.40 -75.34 23.34
C GLU A 261 49.73 -76.63 22.59
N THR A 262 51.02 -76.91 22.45
CA THR A 262 51.52 -78.25 22.12
C THR A 262 51.78 -78.96 23.45
N PRO A 263 51.10 -80.08 23.77
CA PRO A 263 51.42 -80.82 24.99
C PRO A 263 52.82 -81.47 24.89
N PRO A 264 53.53 -81.62 26.03
CA PRO A 264 54.90 -82.14 26.07
C PRO A 264 54.99 -83.63 25.67
N PRO A 265 56.19 -84.12 25.29
CA PRO A 265 56.38 -85.49 24.84
C PRO A 265 56.23 -86.47 26.02
N SER A 266 55.41 -87.49 25.86
CA SER A 266 55.38 -88.65 26.76
C SER A 266 56.56 -89.56 26.42
N GLU A 267 57.58 -89.56 27.28
CA GLU A 267 58.61 -90.60 27.32
C GLU A 267 58.03 -91.93 27.85
N ALA A 268 58.82 -92.97 27.63
CA ALA A 268 58.49 -94.40 27.61
C ALA A 268 58.25 -95.06 28.98
N ASP A 269 57.49 -96.15 28.97
CA ASP A 269 57.91 -97.48 29.46
C ASP A 269 57.05 -98.58 28.78
#